data_AF-A0A971N067-F1
#
_entry.id   AF-A0A971N067-F1
#
_cell.length_a   1.000
_cell.length_b   1.000
_cell.length_c   1.000
_cell.angle_alpha   90.00
_cell.angle_beta   90.00
_cell.angle_gamma   90.00
#
_symmetry.space_group_name_H-M   'P 1'
#
loop_
_entity.id
_entity.type
_entity.pdbx_description
1 polymer ?
#
loop_
_entity_poly.entity_id
_entity_poly.type
_entity_poly.pdbx_seq_one_letter_code
_entity_poly.pdbx_strand_id
1 'polypeptide(L)'
;GDEADYLEKDRMYRSEDDVFTAYNDEERDILFGQAPASVWENVQNFDRYPEKMPTLTAGGVFTPELISSFRMAVTEKWRVELEHRIIPNFIKEIRGLHCLHQSPGNPGDDERWEKVHSLRYELMISHDGKSGIFDQIHEAFEAGDDQTASNLQKLMYDAMKKVRLNYHDYRVHILD
;
A
#
# COMPACT_ATOMS: atom_id res chain seq x y z
N GLY A 1 -16.28 -22.75 -20.09
CA GLY A 1 -16.16 -23.99 -19.30
C GLY A 1 -17.53 -24.38 -18.81
N ASP A 2 -17.69 -25.61 -18.36
CA ASP A 2 -18.96 -26.09 -17.82
C ASP A 2 -19.24 -25.47 -16.45
N GLU A 3 -20.52 -25.26 -16.14
CA GLU A 3 -20.97 -24.72 -14.87
C GLU A 3 -20.61 -25.70 -13.74
N ALA A 4 -19.95 -25.20 -12.69
CA ALA A 4 -19.54 -26.00 -11.55
C ALA A 4 -19.97 -25.30 -10.25
N ASP A 5 -20.60 -26.04 -9.34
CA ASP A 5 -21.18 -25.49 -8.10
C ASP A 5 -20.16 -24.81 -7.18
N TYR A 6 -18.86 -25.06 -7.38
CA TYR A 6 -17.76 -24.56 -6.56
C TYR A 6 -16.98 -23.40 -7.21
N LEU A 7 -17.36 -22.96 -8.41
CA LEU A 7 -16.72 -21.85 -9.12
C LEU A 7 -17.65 -20.63 -9.19
N GLU A 8 -17.09 -19.45 -8.90
CA GLU A 8 -17.80 -18.17 -9.02
C GLU A 8 -18.10 -17.90 -10.50
N LYS A 9 -19.35 -17.52 -10.82
CA LYS A 9 -19.83 -17.42 -12.21
C LYS A 9 -19.13 -16.36 -13.04
N ASP A 10 -18.76 -15.25 -12.40
CA ASP A 10 -18.18 -14.08 -13.07
C ASP A 10 -16.64 -14.08 -13.01
N ARG A 11 -16.03 -15.15 -12.50
CA ARG A 11 -14.58 -15.25 -12.30
C ARG A 11 -13.91 -16.18 -13.31
N MET A 12 -12.83 -15.69 -13.90
CA MET A 12 -11.92 -16.45 -14.74
C MET A 12 -10.76 -17.01 -13.90
N TYR A 13 -10.68 -18.34 -13.82
CA TYR A 13 -9.65 -19.02 -13.02
C TYR A 13 -8.36 -19.32 -13.81
N ARG A 14 -8.44 -19.32 -15.15
CA ARG A 14 -7.31 -19.60 -16.05
C ARG A 14 -7.48 -18.76 -17.32
N SER A 15 -6.39 -18.16 -17.79
CA SER A 15 -6.29 -17.54 -19.10
C SER A 15 -5.01 -18.03 -19.79
N GLU A 16 -5.06 -18.19 -21.11
CA GLU A 16 -3.88 -18.52 -21.94
C GLU A 16 -3.11 -17.25 -22.35
N ASP A 17 -3.77 -16.10 -22.29
CA ASP A 17 -3.20 -14.79 -22.58
C ASP A 17 -2.51 -14.20 -21.34
N ASP A 18 -1.48 -13.37 -21.56
CA ASP A 18 -0.87 -12.59 -20.49
C ASP A 18 -1.87 -11.56 -19.97
N VAL A 19 -2.40 -11.84 -18.78
CA VAL A 19 -3.48 -11.07 -18.15
C VAL A 19 -3.13 -9.59 -17.98
N PHE A 20 -1.84 -9.24 -17.83
CA PHE A 20 -1.41 -7.85 -17.66
C PHE A 20 -1.39 -7.05 -18.97
N THR A 21 -1.48 -7.73 -20.11
CA THR A 21 -1.46 -7.11 -21.44
C THR A 21 -2.82 -7.18 -22.13
N ALA A 22 -3.58 -8.25 -21.89
CA ALA A 22 -4.84 -8.53 -22.57
C ALA A 22 -6.05 -7.83 -21.92
N TYR A 23 -5.94 -7.40 -20.66
CA TYR A 23 -7.04 -6.81 -19.89
C TYR A 23 -6.60 -5.51 -19.22
N ASN A 24 -7.54 -4.58 -19.08
CA ASN A 24 -7.33 -3.39 -18.26
C ASN A 24 -7.52 -3.72 -16.76
N ASP A 25 -7.21 -2.76 -15.88
CA ASP A 25 -7.22 -2.96 -14.43
C ASP A 25 -8.61 -3.36 -13.90
N GLU A 26 -9.67 -2.72 -14.41
CA GLU A 26 -11.06 -2.97 -13.99
C GLU A 26 -11.52 -4.36 -14.43
N GLU A 27 -11.20 -4.74 -15.67
CA GLU A 27 -11.46 -6.08 -16.19
C GLU A 27 -10.71 -7.14 -15.38
N ARG A 28 -9.47 -6.87 -14.98
CA ARG A 28 -8.69 -7.82 -14.18
C ARG A 28 -9.27 -8.00 -12.78
N ASP A 29 -9.67 -6.92 -12.13
CA ASP A 29 -10.26 -6.96 -10.80
C ASP A 29 -11.58 -7.76 -10.80
N ILE A 30 -12.40 -7.61 -11.84
CA ILE A 30 -13.65 -8.38 -12.00
C ILE A 30 -13.34 -9.85 -12.30
N LEU A 31 -12.50 -10.12 -13.31
CA LEU A 31 -12.30 -11.47 -13.83
C LEU A 31 -11.40 -12.32 -12.93
N PHE A 32 -10.37 -11.75 -12.31
CA PHE A 32 -9.37 -12.53 -11.55
C PHE A 32 -9.42 -12.25 -10.05
N GLY A 33 -10.10 -11.18 -9.65
CA GLY A 33 -10.20 -10.70 -8.28
C GLY A 33 -9.13 -9.65 -7.96
N GLN A 34 -9.44 -8.78 -7.01
CA GLN A 34 -8.52 -7.74 -6.56
C GLN A 34 -7.44 -8.30 -5.63
N ALA A 35 -6.17 -8.00 -5.92
CA ALA A 35 -5.07 -8.33 -5.03
C ALA A 35 -5.14 -7.47 -3.76
N PRO A 36 -5.04 -8.06 -2.54
CA PRO A 36 -4.96 -7.28 -1.32
C PRO A 36 -3.78 -6.32 -1.36
N ALA A 37 -4.01 -5.05 -1.02
CA ALA A 37 -2.98 -4.03 -1.10
C ALA A 37 -2.16 -3.91 0.20
N SER A 38 -2.55 -4.63 1.26
CA SER A 38 -1.76 -4.78 2.49
C SER A 38 -1.86 -6.21 3.05
N VAL A 39 -0.97 -6.53 3.98
CA VAL A 39 -1.04 -7.80 4.73
C VAL A 39 -2.31 -7.85 5.58
N TRP A 40 -2.73 -6.72 6.16
CA TRP A 40 -3.96 -6.63 6.94
C TRP A 40 -5.20 -6.96 6.11
N GLU A 41 -5.31 -6.47 4.88
CA GLU A 41 -6.43 -6.80 4.00
C GLU A 41 -6.50 -8.30 3.69
N ASN A 42 -5.34 -8.95 3.57
CA ASN A 42 -5.29 -10.40 3.41
C ASN A 42 -5.80 -11.11 4.68
N VAL A 43 -5.37 -10.67 5.86
CA VAL A 43 -5.83 -11.23 7.14
C VAL A 43 -7.34 -10.99 7.36
N GLN A 44 -7.88 -9.86 6.90
CA GLN A 44 -9.32 -9.55 6.93
C GLN A 44 -10.16 -10.49 6.05
N ASN A 45 -9.58 -11.10 5.01
CA ASN A 45 -10.31 -12.01 4.15
C ASN A 45 -10.83 -13.27 4.87
N PHE A 46 -10.19 -13.67 5.98
CA PHE A 46 -10.71 -14.75 6.82
C PHE A 46 -12.07 -14.41 7.44
N ASP A 47 -12.33 -13.14 7.74
CA ASP A 47 -13.61 -12.66 8.28
C ASP A 47 -14.59 -12.29 7.16
N ARG A 48 -14.08 -11.80 6.02
CA ARG A 48 -14.89 -11.38 4.87
C ARG A 48 -15.50 -12.57 4.11
N TYR A 49 -14.81 -13.70 4.10
CA TYR A 49 -15.22 -14.90 3.37
C TYR A 49 -15.33 -16.12 4.32
N PRO A 50 -16.21 -16.06 5.35
CA PRO A 50 -16.36 -17.13 6.31
C PRO A 50 -16.82 -18.45 5.66
N GLU A 51 -17.49 -18.39 4.51
CA GLU A 51 -17.89 -19.54 3.71
C GLU A 51 -16.70 -20.33 3.14
N LYS A 52 -15.52 -19.70 3.02
CA LYS A 52 -14.29 -20.36 2.54
C LYS A 52 -13.52 -21.06 3.68
N MET A 53 -13.82 -20.73 4.93
CA MET A 53 -13.17 -21.30 6.11
C MET A 53 -13.32 -22.82 6.25
N PRO A 54 -14.49 -23.44 6.01
CA PRO A 54 -14.63 -24.90 6.07
C PRO A 54 -13.68 -25.65 5.12
N THR A 55 -13.35 -25.04 3.97
CA THR A 55 -12.39 -25.63 3.02
C THR A 55 -10.98 -25.65 3.60
N LEU A 56 -10.58 -24.60 4.33
CA LEU A 56 -9.28 -24.53 4.99
C LEU A 56 -9.20 -25.47 6.19
N THR A 57 -10.26 -25.56 6.99
CA THR A 57 -10.28 -26.40 8.20
C THR A 57 -10.58 -27.87 7.91
N ALA A 58 -10.88 -28.21 6.66
CA ALA A 58 -11.13 -29.58 6.22
C ALA A 58 -9.96 -30.51 6.59
N GLY A 59 -10.29 -31.67 7.18
CA GLY A 59 -9.29 -32.64 7.64
C GLY A 59 -8.59 -32.27 8.96
N GLY A 60 -8.97 -31.17 9.61
CA GLY A 60 -8.53 -30.82 10.97
C GLY A 60 -7.05 -30.41 11.10
N VAL A 61 -6.35 -30.19 9.98
CA VAL A 61 -4.95 -29.76 9.96
C VAL A 61 -4.84 -28.28 10.34
N PHE A 62 -5.64 -27.43 9.70
CA PHE A 62 -5.75 -26.02 10.05
C PHE A 62 -6.89 -25.83 11.04
N THR A 63 -6.61 -25.96 12.34
CA THR A 63 -7.62 -25.70 13.36
C THR A 63 -7.94 -24.20 13.44
N PRO A 64 -9.13 -23.81 13.93
CA PRO A 64 -9.46 -22.40 14.14
C PRO A 64 -8.43 -21.67 15.01
N GLU A 65 -7.88 -22.34 16.03
CA GLU A 65 -6.85 -21.80 16.92
C GLU A 65 -5.53 -21.58 16.20
N LEU A 66 -5.15 -22.49 15.31
CA LEU A 66 -3.96 -22.34 14.48
C LEU A 66 -4.11 -21.16 13.51
N ILE A 67 -5.27 -21.03 12.86
CA ILE A 67 -5.55 -19.90 11.97
C ILE A 67 -5.52 -18.60 12.77
N SER A 68 -6.18 -18.53 13.93
CA SER A 68 -6.15 -17.35 14.80
C SER A 68 -4.73 -16.95 15.20
N SER A 69 -3.91 -17.93 15.63
CA SER A 69 -2.50 -17.72 15.97
C SER A 69 -1.70 -17.20 14.78
N PHE A 70 -1.95 -17.75 13.59
CA PHE A 70 -1.33 -17.28 12.35
C PHE A 70 -1.70 -15.83 12.03
N ARG A 71 -3.00 -15.47 12.14
CA ARG A 71 -3.47 -14.10 11.93
C ARG A 71 -2.74 -13.12 12.83
N MET A 72 -2.65 -13.43 14.14
CA MET A 72 -1.94 -12.59 15.11
C MET A 72 -0.46 -12.43 14.75
N ALA A 73 0.23 -13.54 14.47
CA ALA A 73 1.67 -13.50 14.16
C ALA A 73 1.98 -12.73 12.86
N VAL A 74 1.15 -12.87 11.84
CA VAL A 74 1.32 -12.18 10.56
C VAL A 74 1.01 -10.69 10.67
N THR A 75 -0.06 -10.33 11.38
CA THR A 75 -0.39 -8.91 11.65
C THR A 75 0.73 -8.23 12.44
N GLU A 76 1.23 -8.87 13.50
CA GLU A 76 2.33 -8.32 14.31
C GLU A 76 3.60 -8.13 13.47
N LYS A 77 3.97 -9.14 12.67
CA LYS A 77 5.11 -9.02 11.77
C LYS A 77 4.95 -7.87 10.78
N TRP A 78 3.74 -7.68 10.25
CA TRP A 78 3.45 -6.57 9.34
C TRP A 78 3.61 -5.21 10.02
N ARG A 79 3.09 -5.04 11.25
CA ARG A 79 3.27 -3.83 12.05
C ARG A 79 4.75 -3.52 12.24
N VAL A 80 5.52 -4.50 12.71
CA VAL A 80 6.97 -4.33 12.94
C VAL A 80 7.71 -3.95 11.66
N GLU A 81 7.43 -4.62 10.54
CA GLU A 81 8.06 -4.29 9.26
C GLU A 81 7.70 -2.88 8.79
N LEU A 82 6.45 -2.44 8.98
CA LEU A 82 6.03 -1.11 8.57
C LEU A 82 6.75 -0.02 9.40
N GLU A 83 6.74 -0.15 10.72
CA GLU A 83 7.28 0.83 11.66
C GLU A 83 8.81 0.88 11.69
N HIS A 84 9.48 -0.28 11.65
CA HIS A 84 10.91 -0.37 11.93
C HIS A 84 11.77 -0.52 10.68
N ARG A 85 11.16 -0.78 9.53
CA ARG A 85 11.90 -0.97 8.27
C ARG A 85 11.38 -0.09 7.15
N ILE A 86 10.10 -0.16 6.80
CA ILE A 86 9.56 0.52 5.61
C ILE A 86 9.54 2.03 5.83
N ILE A 87 8.88 2.51 6.89
CA ILE A 87 8.81 3.95 7.22
C ILE A 87 10.21 4.55 7.41
N PRO A 88 11.13 3.96 8.21
CA PRO A 88 12.48 4.50 8.36
C PRO A 88 13.28 4.59 7.05
N ASN A 89 13.12 3.62 6.14
CA ASN A 89 13.76 3.66 4.83
C ASN A 89 13.20 4.80 3.97
N PHE A 90 11.89 5.04 3.98
CA PHE A 90 11.27 6.17 3.28
C PHE A 90 11.69 7.50 3.88
N ILE A 91 11.76 7.63 5.21
CA ILE A 91 12.29 8.83 5.87
C ILE A 91 13.73 9.09 5.41
N LYS A 92 14.58 8.06 5.37
CA LYS A 92 15.96 8.19 4.89
C LYS A 92 16.03 8.64 3.43
N GLU A 93 15.17 8.08 2.57
CA GLU A 93 15.08 8.47 1.17
C GLU A 93 14.65 9.93 1.01
N ILE A 94 13.57 10.34 1.67
CA ILE A 94 13.05 11.72 1.64
C ILE A 94 14.09 12.72 2.13
N ARG A 95 14.82 12.39 3.20
CA ARG A 95 15.89 13.24 3.75
C ARG A 95 17.08 13.38 2.80
N GLY A 96 17.27 12.45 1.86
CA GLY A 96 18.29 12.57 0.81
C GLY A 96 17.91 13.52 -0.32
N LEU A 97 16.64 13.88 -0.44
CA LEU A 97 16.15 14.78 -1.49
C LEU A 97 16.46 16.24 -1.13
N HIS A 98 17.12 16.95 -2.05
CA HIS A 98 17.48 18.35 -1.89
C HIS A 98 17.19 19.14 -3.16
N CYS A 99 16.97 20.44 -2.97
CA CYS A 99 16.85 21.40 -4.06
C CYS A 99 18.18 21.47 -4.81
N LEU A 100 18.11 21.51 -6.14
CA LEU A 100 19.26 21.44 -7.04
C LEU A 100 19.54 22.77 -7.76
N HIS A 101 18.59 23.73 -7.75
CA HIS A 101 18.78 25.07 -8.32
C HIS A 101 19.22 26.07 -7.23
N GLN A 102 19.85 27.15 -7.67
CA GLN A 102 20.18 28.30 -6.82
C GLN A 102 18.97 29.20 -6.63
N SER A 103 18.89 29.86 -5.47
CA SER A 103 17.83 30.83 -5.18
C SER A 103 18.32 32.26 -5.45
N PRO A 104 17.51 33.12 -6.11
CA PRO A 104 16.20 32.81 -6.70
C PRO A 104 16.35 31.98 -7.99
N GLY A 105 15.62 30.86 -8.06
CA GLY A 105 15.58 30.01 -9.24
C GLY A 105 14.72 30.61 -10.34
N ASN A 106 14.65 29.95 -11.50
CA ASN A 106 13.59 30.28 -12.45
C ASN A 106 12.24 29.77 -11.90
N PRO A 107 11.12 30.43 -12.23
CA PRO A 107 9.81 30.08 -11.67
C PRO A 107 9.39 28.62 -11.89
N GLY A 108 9.82 28.00 -13.00
CA GLY A 108 9.49 26.61 -13.31
C GLY A 108 10.22 25.62 -12.40
N ASP A 109 11.47 25.90 -12.06
CA ASP A 109 12.26 25.06 -11.17
C ASP A 109 11.81 25.19 -9.72
N ASP A 110 11.42 26.40 -9.29
CA ASP A 110 10.76 26.63 -8.01
C ASP A 110 9.44 25.82 -7.91
N GLU A 111 8.58 25.88 -8.95
CA GLU A 111 7.31 25.15 -8.98
C GLU A 111 7.50 23.62 -8.91
N ARG A 112 8.47 23.08 -9.66
CA ARG A 112 8.78 21.64 -9.65
C ARG A 112 9.30 21.19 -8.30
N TRP A 113 10.19 21.97 -7.69
CA TRP A 113 10.69 21.66 -6.35
C TRP A 113 9.58 21.72 -5.30
N GLU A 114 8.67 22.70 -5.38
CA GLU A 114 7.57 22.85 -4.44
C GLU A 114 6.59 21.66 -4.47
N LYS A 115 6.35 21.07 -5.65
CA LYS A 115 5.59 19.80 -5.77
C LYS A 115 6.24 18.65 -5.01
N VAL A 116 7.56 18.55 -5.04
CA VAL A 116 8.30 17.56 -4.24
C VAL A 116 8.23 17.93 -2.76
N HIS A 117 8.42 19.20 -2.42
CA HIS A 117 8.47 19.70 -1.05
C HIS A 117 7.15 19.48 -0.29
N SER A 118 6.02 19.84 -0.90
CA SER A 118 4.67 19.63 -0.36
C SER A 118 4.39 18.16 -0.03
N LEU A 119 4.71 17.22 -0.93
CA LEU A 119 4.55 15.78 -0.67
C LEU A 119 5.45 15.29 0.48
N ARG A 120 6.67 15.82 0.60
CA ARG A 120 7.57 15.49 1.73
C ARG A 120 6.96 15.94 3.04
N TYR A 121 6.32 17.10 3.07
CA TYR A 121 5.64 17.63 4.24
C TYR A 121 4.43 16.78 4.61
N GLU A 122 3.58 16.43 3.65
CA GLU A 122 2.43 15.53 3.87
C GLU A 122 2.83 14.20 4.50
N LEU A 123 3.97 13.63 4.07
CA LEU A 123 4.49 12.38 4.61
C LEU A 123 5.11 12.55 6.02
N MET A 124 5.92 13.59 6.22
CA MET A 124 6.82 13.68 7.38
C MET A 124 6.38 14.63 8.49
N ILE A 125 5.64 15.70 8.17
CA ILE A 125 5.46 16.83 9.08
C ILE A 125 4.00 16.90 9.53
N SER A 126 3.85 16.87 10.85
CA SER A 126 2.62 17.18 11.54
C SER A 126 2.47 18.71 11.65
N HIS A 127 1.46 19.29 10.99
CA HIS A 127 1.22 20.75 10.97
C HIS A 127 -0.28 21.07 11.05
N ASP A 128 -0.64 22.18 11.71
CA ASP A 128 -2.02 22.67 11.86
C ASP A 128 -3.04 21.60 12.33
N GLY A 129 -2.64 20.76 13.28
CA GLY A 129 -3.49 19.71 13.83
C GLY A 129 -3.73 18.52 12.89
N LYS A 130 -2.99 18.42 11.78
CA LYS A 130 -2.94 17.23 10.92
C LYS A 130 -1.58 16.57 11.08
N SER A 131 -1.56 15.35 11.61
CA SER A 131 -0.34 14.58 11.71
C SER A 131 0.18 14.19 10.31
N GLY A 132 1.49 14.08 10.12
CA GLY A 132 2.06 13.52 8.88
C GLY A 132 1.63 12.06 8.71
N ILE A 133 1.62 11.54 7.48
CA ILE A 133 1.16 10.16 7.21
C ILE A 133 1.91 9.12 8.06
N PHE A 134 3.23 9.29 8.26
CA PHE A 134 4.01 8.37 9.10
C PHE A 134 3.57 8.39 10.56
N ASP A 135 3.32 9.58 11.12
CA ASP A 135 2.86 9.73 12.50
C ASP A 135 1.44 9.15 12.67
N GLN A 136 0.53 9.39 11.71
CA GLN A 136 -0.82 8.82 11.72
C GLN A 136 -0.80 7.28 11.69
N ILE A 137 0.15 6.66 10.99
CA ILE A 137 0.30 5.20 10.99
C ILE A 137 0.70 4.69 12.39
N HIS A 138 1.66 5.35 13.04
CA HIS A 138 2.07 4.99 14.40
C HIS A 138 0.92 5.19 15.40
N GLU A 139 0.20 6.31 15.33
CA GLU A 139 -0.98 6.59 16.16
C GLU A 139 -2.06 5.50 15.97
N ALA A 140 -2.32 5.08 14.73
CA ALA A 140 -3.27 4.01 14.44
C ALA A 140 -2.83 2.67 15.05
N PHE A 141 -1.53 2.35 14.99
CA PHE A 141 -1.01 1.15 15.63
C PHE A 141 -1.11 1.18 17.15
N GLU A 142 -0.77 2.31 17.78
CA GLU A 142 -0.92 2.52 19.23
C GLU A 142 -2.39 2.41 19.68
N ALA A 143 -3.33 2.87 18.85
CA ALA A 143 -4.77 2.74 19.09
C ALA A 143 -5.33 1.32 18.82
N GLY A 144 -4.52 0.42 18.26
CA GLY A 144 -4.97 -0.91 17.85
C GLY A 144 -5.82 -0.93 16.58
N ASP A 145 -5.87 0.16 15.82
CA ASP A 145 -6.66 0.30 14.59
C ASP A 145 -5.84 -0.09 13.34
N ASP A 146 -5.69 -1.40 13.15
CA ASP A 146 -5.02 -1.98 11.97
C ASP A 146 -5.67 -1.55 10.64
N GLN A 147 -6.97 -1.29 10.64
CA GLN A 147 -7.69 -0.92 9.41
C GLN A 147 -7.28 0.47 8.95
N THR A 148 -7.24 1.43 9.87
CA THR A 148 -6.75 2.79 9.57
C THR A 148 -5.29 2.76 9.16
N ALA A 149 -4.43 2.01 9.85
CA ALA A 149 -3.03 1.87 9.47
C ALA A 149 -2.85 1.26 8.06
N SER A 150 -3.66 0.24 7.71
CA SER A 150 -3.68 -0.35 6.37
C SER A 150 -4.09 0.66 5.29
N ASN A 151 -5.09 1.50 5.55
CA ASN A 151 -5.52 2.53 4.61
C ASN A 151 -4.42 3.60 4.41
N LEU A 152 -3.82 4.05 5.51
CA LEU A 152 -2.71 5.01 5.49
C LEU A 152 -1.46 4.43 4.82
N GLN A 153 -1.19 3.13 4.95
CA GLN A 153 -0.09 2.47 4.26
C GLN A 153 -0.21 2.62 2.73
N LYS A 154 -1.42 2.53 2.16
CA LYS A 154 -1.64 2.73 0.72
C LYS A 154 -1.35 4.17 0.31
N LEU A 155 -1.89 5.13 1.06
CA LEU A 155 -1.65 6.56 0.84
C LEU A 155 -0.15 6.90 0.90
N MET A 156 0.55 6.34 1.88
CA MET A 156 1.99 6.46 2.03
C MET A 156 2.74 5.97 0.79
N TYR A 157 2.42 4.78 0.26
CA TYR A 157 3.07 4.24 -0.94
C TYR A 157 2.78 5.10 -2.18
N ASP A 158 1.55 5.56 -2.36
CA ASP A 158 1.17 6.43 -3.46
C ASP A 158 1.87 7.78 -3.40
N ALA A 159 1.93 8.39 -2.21
CA ALA A 159 2.66 9.64 -1.99
C ALA A 159 4.16 9.46 -2.27
N MET A 160 4.80 8.38 -1.80
CA MET A 160 6.20 8.08 -2.11
C MET A 160 6.45 7.85 -3.61
N LYS A 161 5.53 7.19 -4.32
CA LYS A 161 5.60 7.05 -5.78
C LYS A 161 5.57 8.42 -6.45
N LYS A 162 4.68 9.32 -6.02
CA LYS A 162 4.61 10.70 -6.52
C LYS A 162 5.88 11.48 -6.21
N VAL A 163 6.44 11.37 -5.00
CA VAL A 163 7.71 12.03 -4.63
C VAL A 163 8.82 11.64 -5.59
N ARG A 164 8.99 10.33 -5.85
CA ARG A 164 10.03 9.81 -6.77
C ARG A 164 9.84 10.32 -8.19
N LEU A 165 8.61 10.30 -8.71
CA LEU A 165 8.29 10.75 -10.06
C LEU A 165 8.53 12.27 -10.21
N ASN A 166 8.01 13.08 -9.29
CA ASN A 166 8.19 14.54 -9.33
C ASN A 166 9.66 14.93 -9.14
N TYR A 167 10.41 14.23 -8.28
CA TYR A 167 11.83 14.52 -8.11
C TYR A 167 12.65 14.09 -9.33
N HIS A 168 12.31 12.99 -9.99
CA HIS A 168 12.91 12.62 -11.26
C HIS A 168 12.64 13.67 -12.34
N ASP A 169 11.39 14.10 -12.50
CA ASP A 169 10.99 15.14 -13.45
C ASP A 169 11.73 16.46 -13.19
N TYR A 170 11.78 16.90 -11.92
CA TYR A 170 12.54 18.05 -11.49
C TYR A 170 14.02 17.95 -11.87
N ARG A 171 14.65 16.80 -11.63
CA ARG A 171 16.07 16.57 -11.96
C ARG A 171 16.39 16.63 -13.45
N VAL A 172 15.45 16.23 -14.31
CA VAL A 172 15.67 16.16 -15.77
C VAL A 172 15.42 17.51 -16.43
N HIS A 173 14.52 18.34 -15.87
CA HIS A 173 14.06 19.59 -16.49
C HIS A 173 14.60 20.86 -15.82
N ILE A 174 15.48 20.73 -14.83
CA ILE A 174 16.19 21.87 -14.23
C ILE A 174 17.07 22.57 -15.27
N LEU A 175 17.03 23.91 -15.29
CA LEU A 175 17.80 24.72 -16.26
C LEU A 175 19.10 25.30 -15.69
N ASP A 176 19.29 25.18 -14.39
CA ASP A 176 20.46 25.66 -13.64
C ASP A 176 21.69 24.74 -13.77
#